data_AF-S4PMA2-F1
#
_entry.id   AF-S4PMA2-F1
#
_cell.length_a   1.000
_cell.length_b   1.000
_cell.length_c   1.000
_cell.angle_alpha   90.00
_cell.angle_beta   90.00
_cell.angle_gamma   90.00
#
_symmetry.space_group_name_H-M   'P 1'
#
loop_
_entity.id
_entity.type
_entity.pdbx_description
1 polymer ?
#
loop_
_entity_poly.entity_id
_entity_poly.type
_entity_poly.pdbx_seq_one_letter_code
_entity_poly.pdbx_strand_id
1 'polypeptide(L)'
;SKPGATTKKLVIKNFKSKPNLPENYQETTWSKLKEAVIAIQTSKAIAYSLEELYQAVENMCKHKMASQLYVNLTNLVEAHVKSNIEQFLSESMDRQVF
;
A
#
# COMPACT_ATOMS: atom_id res chain seq x y z
N SER A 1 -27.65 44.75 12.61
CA SER A 1 -26.40 44.62 11.83
C SER A 1 -25.33 43.98 12.70
N LYS A 2 -25.05 42.67 12.54
CA LYS A 2 -24.00 41.98 13.31
C LYS A 2 -22.66 42.13 12.57
N PRO A 3 -21.60 42.69 13.19
CA PRO A 3 -20.31 42.82 12.54
C PRO A 3 -19.68 41.44 12.34
N GLY A 4 -19.33 41.13 11.10
CA GLY A 4 -18.78 39.84 10.69
C GLY A 4 -17.47 39.55 11.41
N ALA A 5 -17.42 38.42 12.11
CA ALA A 5 -16.20 37.87 12.66
C ALA A 5 -15.28 37.46 11.49
N THR A 6 -14.27 38.28 11.20
CA THR A 6 -13.22 37.94 10.25
C THR A 6 -12.37 36.83 10.87
N THR A 7 -12.44 35.64 10.28
CA THR A 7 -11.62 34.49 10.68
C THR A 7 -10.14 34.87 10.61
N LYS A 8 -9.49 35.03 11.78
CA LYS A 8 -8.07 35.38 11.86
C LYS A 8 -7.23 34.18 11.40
N LYS A 9 -6.72 34.22 10.17
CA LYS A 9 -5.86 33.19 9.58
C LYS A 9 -4.46 33.30 10.19
N LEU A 10 -4.01 32.25 10.88
CA LEU A 10 -2.64 32.15 11.40
C LEU A 10 -1.66 31.93 10.23
N VAL A 11 -0.63 32.76 10.14
CA VAL A 11 0.42 32.67 9.12
C VAL A 11 1.76 32.41 9.81
N ILE A 12 2.41 31.30 9.49
CA ILE A 12 3.74 30.98 10.01
C ILE A 12 4.77 31.73 9.16
N LYS A 13 5.44 32.74 9.75
CA LYS A 13 6.56 33.45 9.10
C LYS A 13 7.76 32.49 8.97
N ASN A 14 8.43 32.51 7.82
CA ASN A 14 9.57 31.63 7.48
C ASN A 14 9.26 30.12 7.39
N PHE A 15 8.04 29.74 6.98
CA PHE A 15 7.76 28.35 6.64
C PHE A 15 8.54 28.00 5.35
N LYS A 16 9.76 27.46 5.50
CA LYS A 16 10.48 26.83 4.39
C LYS A 16 9.53 25.79 3.79
N SER A 17 9.37 25.81 2.47
CA SER A 17 8.45 24.93 1.74
C SER A 17 8.53 23.51 2.29
N LYS A 18 7.36 22.88 2.47
CA LYS A 18 7.27 21.52 3.01
C LYS A 18 8.26 20.63 2.24
N PRO A 19 9.15 19.88 2.91
CA PRO A 19 10.09 19.03 2.21
C PRO A 19 9.33 18.10 1.28
N ASN A 20 9.71 18.08 0.00
CA ASN A 20 9.14 17.16 -0.96
C ASN A 20 9.56 15.74 -0.58
N LEU A 21 8.67 14.77 -0.77
CA LEU A 21 9.07 13.38 -0.62
C LEU A 21 10.07 13.03 -1.72
N PRO A 22 11.05 12.16 -1.41
CA PRO A 22 11.96 11.66 -2.41
C PRO A 22 11.18 10.89 -3.49
N GLU A 23 11.63 10.96 -4.74
CA GLU A 23 10.92 10.35 -5.89
C GLU A 23 10.75 8.83 -5.73
N ASN A 24 11.69 8.16 -5.06
CA ASN A 24 11.64 6.72 -4.81
C ASN A 24 10.75 6.31 -3.62
N TYR A 25 10.11 7.27 -2.92
CA TYR A 25 9.32 6.96 -1.73
C TYR A 25 8.20 5.98 -2.01
N GLN A 26 7.53 6.16 -3.14
CA GLN A 26 6.39 5.33 -3.51
C GLN A 26 6.80 3.88 -3.73
N GLU A 27 7.85 3.65 -4.52
CA GLU A 27 8.34 2.31 -4.83
C GLU A 27 8.88 1.59 -3.60
N THR A 28 9.67 2.30 -2.78
CA THR A 28 10.25 1.75 -1.55
C THR A 28 9.16 1.37 -0.53
N THR A 29 8.17 2.25 -0.33
CA THR A 29 7.05 1.99 0.59
C THR A 29 6.17 0.85 0.06
N TRP A 30 5.90 0.83 -1.25
CA TRP A 30 5.14 -0.25 -1.86
C TRP A 30 5.87 -1.60 -1.79
N SER A 31 7.19 -1.65 -1.98
CA SER A 31 7.98 -2.89 -1.86
C SER A 31 7.78 -3.52 -0.48
N LYS A 32 7.87 -2.71 0.57
CA LYS A 32 7.65 -3.14 1.97
C LYS A 32 6.28 -3.79 2.15
N LEU A 33 5.22 -3.14 1.63
CA LEU A 33 3.85 -3.64 1.71
C LEU A 33 3.67 -4.92 0.88
N LYS A 34 4.23 -4.95 -0.33
CA LYS A 34 4.19 -6.12 -1.22
C LYS A 34 4.85 -7.33 -0.57
N GLU A 35 6.03 -7.17 0.04
CA GLU A 35 6.72 -8.25 0.74
C GLU A 35 5.90 -8.79 1.91
N ALA A 36 5.26 -7.91 2.68
CA ALA A 36 4.37 -8.32 3.76
C ALA A 36 3.16 -9.11 3.24
N VAL A 37 2.53 -8.66 2.15
CA VAL A 37 1.39 -9.37 1.53
C VAL A 37 1.81 -10.74 0.99
N ILE A 38 2.96 -10.83 0.32
CA ILE A 38 3.51 -12.12 -0.17
C ILE A 38 3.82 -13.05 1.00
N ALA A 39 4.38 -12.53 2.10
CA ALA A 39 4.63 -13.33 3.29
C ALA A 39 3.32 -13.91 3.84
N ILE A 40 2.26 -13.11 3.93
CA ILE A 40 0.92 -13.59 4.35
C ILE A 40 0.40 -14.67 3.39
N GLN A 41 0.42 -14.40 2.08
CA GLN A 41 -0.04 -15.32 1.03
C GLN A 41 0.71 -16.66 1.04
N THR A 42 2.00 -16.64 1.40
CA THR A 42 2.86 -17.83 1.47
C THR A 42 2.98 -18.42 2.87
N SER A 43 2.18 -17.93 3.84
CA SER A 43 2.24 -18.34 5.25
C SER A 43 3.63 -18.25 5.88
N LYS A 44 4.40 -17.22 5.50
CA LYS A 44 5.74 -16.91 6.02
C LYS A 44 5.68 -15.78 7.04
N ALA A 45 6.71 -15.71 7.89
CA ALA A 45 6.87 -14.60 8.83
C ALA A 45 7.08 -13.26 8.11
N ILE A 46 6.46 -12.21 8.64
CA ILE A 46 6.58 -10.84 8.11
C ILE A 46 7.80 -10.18 8.74
N ALA A 47 8.66 -9.54 7.93
CA ALA A 47 9.88 -8.89 8.39
C ALA A 47 9.67 -7.52 9.08
N TYR A 48 8.45 -7.00 9.03
CA TYR A 48 8.08 -5.66 9.49
C TYR A 48 6.98 -5.72 10.55
N SER A 49 6.96 -4.74 11.45
CA SER A 49 5.89 -4.62 12.43
C SER A 49 4.58 -4.18 11.79
N LEU A 50 3.46 -4.55 12.41
CA LEU A 50 2.13 -4.13 11.94
C LEU A 50 1.98 -2.60 11.95
N GLU A 51 2.50 -1.94 12.98
CA GLU A 51 2.44 -0.48 13.12
C GLU A 51 3.15 0.22 11.95
N GLU A 52 4.35 -0.26 11.57
CA GLU A 52 5.06 0.26 10.41
C GLU A 52 4.29 0.05 9.10
N LEU A 53 3.61 -1.10 8.93
CA LEU A 53 2.81 -1.38 7.75
C LEU A 53 1.57 -0.47 7.70
N TYR A 54 0.89 -0.25 8.83
CA TYR A 54 -0.22 0.69 8.92
C TYR A 54 0.22 2.12 8.58
N GLN A 55 1.35 2.56 9.13
CA GLN A 55 1.87 3.91 8.88
C GLN A 55 2.31 4.07 7.41
N ALA A 56 2.89 3.04 6.79
CA ALA A 56 3.24 3.03 5.38
C ALA A 56 2.01 3.25 4.48
N VAL A 57 0.91 2.51 4.73
CA VAL A 57 -0.36 2.69 4.01
C VAL A 57 -0.92 4.09 4.24
N GLU A 58 -0.96 4.55 5.49
CA GLU A 58 -1.49 5.86 5.84
C GLU A 58 -0.75 6.98 5.10
N ASN A 59 0.58 6.93 5.07
CA ASN A 59 1.40 7.91 4.39
C ASN A 59 1.17 7.89 2.88
N MET A 60 1.13 6.72 2.24
CA MET A 60 0.82 6.63 0.80
C MET A 60 -0.55 7.25 0.48
N CYS A 61 -1.56 7.00 1.32
CA CYS A 61 -2.89 7.61 1.17
C CYS A 61 -2.85 9.14 1.34
N LYS A 62 -2.14 9.64 2.37
CA LYS A 62 -1.95 11.09 2.61
C LYS A 62 -1.25 11.80 1.44
N HIS A 63 -0.40 11.10 0.70
CA HIS A 63 0.34 11.62 -0.45
C HIS A 63 -0.36 11.40 -1.80
N LYS A 64 -1.69 11.12 -1.80
CA LYS A 64 -2.51 10.91 -3.00
C LYS A 64 -2.13 9.69 -3.84
N MET A 65 -1.42 8.72 -3.25
CA MET A 65 -1.02 7.48 -3.91
C MET A 65 -2.02 6.33 -3.69
N ALA A 66 -3.18 6.62 -3.09
CA ALA A 66 -4.20 5.62 -2.73
C ALA A 66 -4.72 4.82 -3.93
N SER A 67 -4.97 5.48 -5.06
CA SER A 67 -5.46 4.82 -6.29
C SER A 67 -4.47 3.77 -6.78
N GLN A 68 -3.19 4.14 -6.87
CA GLN A 68 -2.13 3.23 -7.32
C GLN A 68 -1.89 2.11 -6.30
N LEU A 69 -1.94 2.42 -5.01
CA LEU A 69 -1.85 1.42 -3.94
C LEU A 69 -2.95 0.35 -4.08
N TYR A 70 -4.20 0.76 -4.33
CA TYR A 70 -5.32 -0.15 -4.51
C TYR A 70 -5.15 -1.04 -5.74
N VAL A 71 -4.78 -0.47 -6.88
CA VAL A 71 -4.56 -1.23 -8.12
C VAL A 71 -3.43 -2.24 -7.92
N ASN A 72 -2.31 -1.83 -7.34
CA ASN A 72 -1.17 -2.71 -7.12
C ASN A 72 -1.52 -3.87 -6.17
N LEU A 73 -2.29 -3.60 -5.10
CA LEU A 73 -2.75 -4.61 -4.17
C LEU A 73 -3.71 -5.60 -4.83
N THR A 74 -4.67 -5.09 -5.60
CA THR A 74 -5.63 -5.91 -6.35
C THR A 74 -4.90 -6.87 -7.28
N ASN A 75 -4.00 -6.36 -8.12
CA ASN A 75 -3.21 -7.16 -9.04
C ASN A 75 -2.38 -8.23 -8.32
N LEU A 76 -1.80 -7.90 -7.16
CA LEU A 76 -0.99 -8.83 -6.37
C LEU A 76 -1.83 -9.98 -5.80
N VAL A 77 -3.05 -9.69 -5.35
CA VAL A 77 -3.98 -10.71 -4.84
C VAL A 77 -4.52 -11.58 -5.98
N GLU A 78 -4.92 -10.96 -7.09
CA GLU A 78 -5.41 -11.69 -8.27
C GLU A 78 -4.35 -12.65 -8.82
N ALA A 79 -3.09 -12.21 -8.93
CA ALA A 79 -1.99 -13.05 -9.37
C ALA A 79 -1.79 -14.27 -8.45
N HIS A 80 -1.86 -14.08 -7.13
CA HIS A 80 -1.73 -15.17 -6.18
C HIS A 80 -2.89 -16.17 -6.29
N VAL A 81 -4.14 -15.68 -6.37
CA VAL A 81 -5.32 -16.54 -6.52
C VAL A 81 -5.24 -17.35 -7.83
N LYS A 82 -4.89 -16.69 -8.94
CA LYS A 82 -4.72 -17.36 -10.23
C LYS A 82 -3.67 -18.46 -10.17
N SER A 83 -2.50 -18.17 -9.61
CA SER A 83 -1.41 -19.15 -9.45
C SER A 83 -1.83 -20.35 -8.61
N ASN A 84 -2.60 -20.14 -7.53
CA ASN A 84 -3.10 -21.25 -6.72
C ASN A 84 -4.10 -22.12 -7.51
N ILE A 85 -5.02 -21.51 -8.27
CA ILE A 85 -5.98 -22.25 -9.09
C ILE A 85 -5.26 -23.06 -10.19
N GLU A 86 -4.29 -22.47 -10.88
CA GLU A 86 -3.48 -23.16 -11.89
C GLU A 86 -2.75 -24.37 -11.30
N GLN A 87 -2.20 -24.23 -10.09
CA GLN A 87 -1.59 -25.35 -9.38
C GLN A 87 -2.59 -26.49 -9.14
N PHE A 88 -3.79 -26.19 -8.62
CA PHE A 88 -4.83 -27.20 -8.40
C PHE A 88 -5.28 -27.90 -9.68
N LEU A 89 -5.42 -27.16 -10.79
CA LEU A 89 -5.81 -27.73 -12.08
C LEU A 89 -4.71 -28.64 -12.66
N SER A 90 -3.45 -28.24 -12.55
CA SER A 90 -2.31 -29.07 -12.97
C SER A 90 -2.23 -30.36 -12.14
N GLU A 91 -2.30 -30.25 -10.81
CA GLU A 91 -2.25 -31.41 -9.91
C GLU A 91 -3.45 -32.36 -10.11
N SER A 92 -4.62 -31.82 -10.46
CA SER A 92 -5.81 -32.63 -10.77
C SER A 92 -5.66 -33.38 -12.10
N MET A 93 -5.04 -32.76 -13.12
CA MET A 93 -4.79 -33.45 -14.40
C MET A 93 -3.74 -34.57 -14.24
N ASP A 94 -2.67 -34.35 -13.48
CA ASP A 94 -1.67 -35.39 -13.21
C ASP A 94 -2.23 -36.61 -12.46
N ARG A 95 -3.22 -36.40 -11.57
CA ARG A 95 -3.91 -37.51 -10.87
C ARG A 95 -4.83 -38.35 -11.76
N GLN A 96 -5.29 -37.82 -12.90
CA GLN A 96 -6.18 -38.54 -13.82
C GLN A 96 -5.42 -39.30 -14.92
N VAL A 97 -4.09 -39.20 -14.96
CA VAL A 97 -3.23 -39.89 -15.95
C VAL A 97 -2.66 -41.21 -15.43
N PHE A 98 -3.03 -41.64 -14.20
CA PHE A 98 -2.67 -42.94 -13.63
C PHE A 98 -3.86 -43.87 -13.49
#